data_AF-A0A3A6PBN0-F1
#
_entry.id   AF-A0A3A6PBN0-F1
#
_cell.length_a   1.000
_cell.length_b   1.000
_cell.length_c   1.000
_cell.angle_alpha   90.00
_cell.angle_beta   90.00
_cell.angle_gamma   90.00
#
_symmetry.space_group_name_H-M   'P 1'
#
loop_
_entity.id
_entity.type
_entity.pdbx_description
1 polymer ?
#
loop_
_entity_poly.entity_id
_entity_poly.type
_entity_poly.pdbx_seq_one_letter_code
_entity_poly.pdbx_strand_id
1 'polypeptide(L)'
;MRTVTEEQLQKLKDVGWDRLSPDGMSAFLAVTFIYSSFMNLIPFFADRSHEVQIAWISVIVNLFLGLWIIQGAFALFFLSLDRAFRYQRLQAVVTNCAFIKLTLDGYLLYLVDVKEKRSVLLWLGLASLVLGIVYMLWSVRRARINIAEGEARREGQGLLYAGNFKAWTIIPIVFIIALFITAIIFTFTGIGNIWFLFLIAPLQWILGYVYPEYYFFAYCKWVHPSFIFERPQARKKG
;
A
#
# COMPACT_ATOMS: atom_id res chain seq x y z
N MET A 1 1.61 26.71 10.49
CA MET A 1 2.12 25.45 9.92
C MET A 1 3.34 25.78 9.05
N ARG A 2 4.49 25.15 9.27
CA ARG A 2 5.67 25.35 8.40
C ARG A 2 5.41 24.72 7.01
N THR A 3 5.70 25.47 5.96
CA THR A 3 5.64 24.99 4.57
C THR A 3 6.87 24.12 4.30
N VAL A 4 6.64 22.91 3.79
CA VAL A 4 7.72 22.00 3.36
C VAL A 4 8.39 22.59 2.12
N THR A 5 9.71 22.73 2.13
CA THR A 5 10.48 23.24 0.99
C THR A 5 11.00 22.12 0.09
N GLU A 6 11.29 22.43 -1.18
CA GLU A 6 11.82 21.45 -2.14
C GLU A 6 13.16 20.85 -1.70
N GLU A 7 14.03 21.66 -1.10
CA GLU A 7 15.32 21.25 -0.56
C GLU A 7 15.17 20.16 0.52
N GLN A 8 14.13 20.27 1.36
CA GLN A 8 13.83 19.27 2.39
C GLN A 8 13.33 17.94 1.81
N LEU A 9 12.99 17.89 0.51
CA LEU A 9 12.45 16.70 -0.17
C LEU A 9 13.49 16.04 -1.09
N GLN A 10 14.70 16.58 -1.22
CA GLN A 10 15.70 16.09 -2.16
C GLN A 10 16.15 14.64 -1.87
N LYS A 11 16.26 14.22 -0.61
CA LYS A 11 16.62 12.82 -0.30
C LYS A 11 15.54 11.84 -0.72
N LEU A 12 14.27 12.25 -0.75
CA LEU A 12 13.19 11.41 -1.28
C LEU A 12 13.40 11.16 -2.79
N LYS A 13 13.87 12.17 -3.51
CA LYS A 13 14.25 12.04 -4.92
C LYS A 13 15.43 11.09 -5.09
N ASP A 14 16.46 11.20 -4.24
CA ASP A 14 17.67 10.38 -4.34
C ASP A 14 17.42 8.91 -3.94
N VAL A 15 16.71 8.66 -2.83
CA VAL A 15 16.37 7.30 -2.36
C VAL A 15 15.32 6.65 -3.25
N GLY A 16 14.34 7.45 -3.72
CA GLY A 16 13.29 7.02 -4.63
C GLY A 16 13.72 6.97 -6.09
N TRP A 17 14.96 7.38 -6.44
CA TRP A 17 15.38 7.59 -7.82
C TRP A 17 15.18 6.35 -8.69
N ASP A 18 15.51 5.18 -8.14
CA ASP A 18 15.43 3.91 -8.86
C ASP A 18 14.01 3.32 -8.79
N ARG A 19 13.45 3.23 -7.58
CA ARG A 19 12.17 2.55 -7.28
C ARG A 19 10.93 3.32 -7.74
N LEU A 20 10.97 4.65 -7.66
CA LEU A 20 9.86 5.55 -8.00
C LEU A 20 10.07 6.25 -9.36
N SER A 21 11.08 5.80 -10.12
CA SER A 21 11.21 6.14 -11.54
C SER A 21 9.95 5.75 -12.32
N PRO A 22 9.67 6.36 -13.49
CA PRO A 22 8.55 5.95 -14.33
C PRO A 22 8.57 4.46 -14.70
N ASP A 23 9.75 3.86 -14.82
CA ASP A 23 9.91 2.43 -15.03
C ASP A 23 9.56 1.62 -13.76
N GLY A 24 10.16 1.99 -12.62
CA GLY A 24 9.90 1.37 -11.32
C GLY A 24 8.43 1.42 -10.90
N MET A 25 7.73 2.54 -11.15
CA MET A 25 6.29 2.65 -10.90
C MET A 25 5.46 1.76 -11.84
N SER A 26 5.89 1.58 -13.10
CA SER A 26 5.23 0.65 -14.03
C SER A 26 5.39 -0.80 -13.58
N ALA A 27 6.60 -1.16 -13.15
CA ALA A 27 6.88 -2.46 -12.56
C ALA A 27 6.06 -2.69 -11.29
N PHE A 28 5.96 -1.70 -10.41
CA PHE A 28 5.10 -1.76 -9.22
C PHE A 28 3.63 -1.98 -9.59
N LEU A 29 3.10 -1.24 -10.58
CA LEU A 29 1.72 -1.44 -11.05
C LEU A 29 1.49 -2.85 -11.60
N ALA A 30 2.46 -3.43 -12.31
CA ALA A 30 2.37 -4.80 -12.82
C ALA A 30 2.40 -5.85 -11.69
N VAL A 31 3.35 -5.73 -10.74
CA VAL A 31 3.47 -6.65 -9.60
C VAL A 31 2.22 -6.57 -8.71
N THR A 32 1.76 -5.36 -8.42
CA THR A 32 0.52 -5.18 -7.64
C THR A 32 -0.68 -5.72 -8.37
N PHE A 33 -0.78 -5.57 -9.70
CA PHE A 33 -1.87 -6.17 -10.47
C PHE A 33 -1.88 -7.70 -10.38
N ILE A 34 -0.72 -8.36 -10.47
CA ILE A 34 -0.60 -9.82 -10.30
C ILE A 34 -1.09 -10.23 -8.91
N TYR A 35 -0.57 -9.60 -7.85
CA TYR A 35 -1.01 -9.88 -6.49
C TYR A 35 -2.52 -9.65 -6.30
N SER A 36 -3.02 -8.48 -6.74
CA SER A 36 -4.43 -8.13 -6.67
C SER A 36 -5.32 -9.12 -7.43
N SER A 37 -4.82 -9.77 -8.49
CA SER A 37 -5.58 -10.77 -9.25
C SER A 37 -5.95 -11.97 -8.36
N PHE A 38 -4.99 -12.50 -7.58
CA PHE A 38 -5.28 -13.58 -6.63
C PHE A 38 -6.26 -13.12 -5.56
N MET A 39 -6.03 -11.93 -5.00
CA MET A 39 -6.83 -11.40 -3.90
C MET A 39 -8.23 -10.91 -4.30
N ASN A 40 -8.52 -10.77 -5.59
CA ASN A 40 -9.84 -10.38 -6.09
C ASN A 40 -10.59 -11.55 -6.74
N LEU A 41 -9.92 -12.38 -7.54
CA LEU A 41 -10.58 -13.48 -8.24
C LEU A 41 -10.98 -14.60 -7.30
N ILE A 42 -10.11 -14.97 -6.34
CA ILE A 42 -10.44 -16.05 -5.38
C ILE A 42 -11.67 -15.68 -4.56
N PRO A 43 -11.75 -14.50 -3.90
CA PRO A 43 -12.94 -14.13 -3.15
C PRO A 43 -14.19 -13.95 -4.03
N PHE A 44 -14.04 -13.50 -5.27
CA PHE A 44 -15.14 -13.35 -6.22
C PHE A 44 -15.82 -14.67 -6.59
N PHE A 45 -15.04 -15.72 -6.85
CA PHE A 45 -15.57 -17.05 -7.12
C PHE A 45 -16.05 -17.74 -5.83
N ALA A 46 -15.30 -17.59 -4.73
CA ALA A 46 -15.68 -18.14 -3.44
C ALA A 46 -17.03 -17.58 -2.97
N ASP A 47 -17.27 -16.28 -3.09
CA ASP A 47 -18.53 -15.67 -2.67
C ASP A 47 -19.76 -16.20 -3.43
N ARG A 48 -19.60 -16.51 -4.73
CA ARG A 48 -20.66 -17.08 -5.58
C ARG A 48 -20.89 -18.57 -5.38
N SER A 49 -19.89 -19.29 -4.89
CA SER A 49 -19.98 -20.73 -4.64
C SER A 49 -20.73 -21.09 -3.37
N HIS A 50 -20.89 -20.14 -2.44
CA HIS A 50 -21.55 -20.37 -1.16
C HIS A 50 -23.07 -20.22 -1.29
N GLU A 51 -23.81 -21.03 -0.53
CA GLU A 51 -25.27 -21.02 -0.51
C GLU A 51 -25.85 -19.74 0.10
N VAL A 52 -25.12 -19.12 1.04
CA VAL A 52 -25.53 -17.88 1.70
C VAL A 52 -24.62 -16.71 1.28
N GLN A 53 -25.24 -15.72 0.64
CA GLN A 53 -24.57 -14.47 0.26
C GLN A 53 -24.90 -13.39 1.29
N ILE A 54 -23.86 -12.83 1.89
CA ILE A 54 -23.99 -11.66 2.75
C ILE A 54 -23.88 -10.42 1.86
N ALA A 55 -25.01 -9.74 1.65
CA ALA A 55 -25.15 -8.67 0.66
C ALA A 55 -24.02 -7.61 0.71
N TRP A 56 -23.63 -7.15 1.91
CA TRP A 56 -22.60 -6.12 2.03
C TRP A 56 -21.20 -6.63 1.65
N ILE A 57 -20.88 -7.90 1.89
CA ILE A 57 -19.61 -8.52 1.48
C ILE A 57 -19.58 -8.65 -0.04
N SER A 58 -20.67 -9.13 -0.64
CA SER A 58 -20.78 -9.25 -2.10
C SER A 58 -20.67 -7.90 -2.81
N VAL A 59 -21.23 -6.83 -2.25
CA VAL A 59 -21.06 -5.46 -2.76
C VAL A 59 -19.59 -5.04 -2.73
N ILE A 60 -18.89 -5.26 -1.62
CA ILE A 60 -17.46 -4.94 -1.50
C ILE A 60 -16.62 -5.73 -2.50
N VAL A 61 -16.87 -7.04 -2.63
CA VAL A 61 -16.15 -7.91 -3.58
C VAL A 61 -16.34 -7.42 -5.02
N ASN A 62 -17.56 -7.06 -5.44
CA ASN A 62 -17.81 -6.55 -6.78
C ASN A 62 -17.18 -5.16 -7.00
N LEU A 63 -17.21 -4.28 -6.00
CA LEU A 63 -16.54 -2.98 -6.06
C LEU A 63 -15.03 -3.15 -6.27
N PHE A 64 -14.40 -4.02 -5.49
CA PHE A 64 -12.98 -4.29 -5.58
C PHE A 64 -12.59 -4.95 -6.90
N LEU A 65 -13.43 -5.84 -7.45
CA LEU A 65 -13.25 -6.36 -8.79
C LEU A 65 -13.31 -5.24 -9.85
N GLY A 66 -14.26 -4.31 -9.74
CA GLY A 66 -14.32 -3.14 -10.63
C GLY A 66 -13.03 -2.30 -10.56
N LEU A 67 -12.53 -2.05 -9.35
CA LEU A 67 -11.25 -1.36 -9.16
C LEU A 67 -10.06 -2.15 -9.72
N TRP A 68 -10.08 -3.49 -9.64
CA TRP A 68 -9.06 -4.36 -10.23
C TRP A 68 -9.04 -4.28 -11.76
N ILE A 69 -10.21 -4.22 -12.41
CA ILE A 69 -10.30 -4.02 -13.88
C ILE A 69 -9.69 -2.67 -14.26
N ILE A 70 -10.03 -1.61 -13.53
CA ILE A 70 -9.47 -0.27 -13.75
C ILE A 70 -7.95 -0.27 -13.55
N GLN A 71 -7.46 -0.89 -12.47
CA GLN A 71 -6.02 -1.04 -12.19
C GLN A 71 -5.32 -1.79 -13.32
N GLY A 72 -5.91 -2.86 -13.86
CA GLY A 72 -5.39 -3.62 -15.00
C GLY A 72 -5.29 -2.78 -16.27
N ALA A 73 -6.31 -1.99 -16.58
CA ALA A 73 -6.29 -1.08 -17.73
C ALA A 73 -5.13 -0.07 -17.62
N PHE A 74 -4.92 0.51 -16.44
CA PHE A 74 -3.79 1.41 -16.23
C PHE A 74 -2.44 0.70 -16.23
N ALA A 75 -2.33 -0.50 -15.66
CA ALA A 75 -1.10 -1.28 -15.69
C ALA A 75 -0.67 -1.52 -17.16
N LEU A 76 -1.60 -2.00 -18.01
CA LEU A 76 -1.35 -2.19 -19.44
C LEU A 76 -1.02 -0.87 -20.17
N PHE A 77 -1.67 0.23 -19.80
CA PHE A 77 -1.35 1.55 -20.34
C PHE A 77 0.09 1.96 -20.00
N PHE A 78 0.53 1.79 -18.76
CA PHE A 78 1.86 2.22 -18.31
C PHE A 78 3.00 1.24 -18.61
N LEU A 79 2.73 0.02 -19.12
CA LEU A 79 3.78 -0.89 -19.61
C LEU A 79 4.67 -0.28 -20.70
N SER A 80 4.14 0.69 -21.47
CA SER A 80 4.95 1.43 -22.44
C SER A 80 5.73 2.53 -21.73
N LEU A 81 7.06 2.43 -21.76
CA LEU A 81 7.97 3.45 -21.24
C LEU A 81 7.67 4.85 -21.81
N ASP A 82 7.34 4.95 -23.09
CA ASP A 82 7.00 6.25 -23.71
C ASP A 82 5.79 6.90 -23.03
N ARG A 83 4.76 6.09 -22.72
CA ARG A 83 3.55 6.57 -22.03
C ARG A 83 3.85 6.87 -20.55
N ALA A 84 4.65 6.05 -19.89
CA ALA A 84 5.07 6.27 -18.50
C ALA A 84 5.82 7.61 -18.35
N PHE A 85 6.81 7.87 -19.22
CA PHE A 85 7.57 9.13 -19.20
C PHE A 85 6.74 10.34 -19.64
N ARG A 86 5.75 10.17 -20.53
CA ARG A 86 4.87 11.27 -20.96
C ARG A 86 3.83 11.64 -19.90
N TYR A 87 3.27 10.64 -19.20
CA TYR A 87 2.15 10.82 -18.26
C TYR A 87 2.55 10.54 -16.79
N GLN A 88 3.77 10.93 -16.39
CA GLN A 88 4.34 10.62 -15.06
C GLN A 88 3.47 11.08 -13.88
N ARG A 89 2.79 12.24 -14.01
CA ARG A 89 1.92 12.76 -12.95
C ARG A 89 0.70 11.87 -12.73
N LEU A 90 0.07 11.43 -13.82
CA LEU A 90 -1.05 10.50 -13.77
C LEU A 90 -0.59 9.15 -13.23
N GLN A 91 0.55 8.66 -13.70
CA GLN A 91 1.14 7.41 -13.23
C GLN A 91 1.38 7.42 -11.72
N ALA A 92 1.91 8.51 -11.17
CA ALA A 92 2.16 8.63 -9.72
C ALA A 92 0.86 8.59 -8.90
N VAL A 93 -0.22 9.21 -9.40
CA VAL A 93 -1.54 9.15 -8.76
C VAL A 93 -2.10 7.73 -8.79
N VAL A 94 -2.09 7.09 -9.96
CA VAL A 94 -2.57 5.72 -10.13
C VAL A 94 -1.78 4.75 -9.26
N THR A 95 -0.46 4.93 -9.17
CA THR A 95 0.41 4.12 -8.31
C THR A 95 0.03 4.25 -6.84
N ASN A 96 -0.28 5.46 -6.36
CA ASN A 96 -0.75 5.67 -4.98
C ASN A 96 -2.12 5.01 -4.74
N CYS A 97 -3.06 5.15 -5.68
CA CYS A 97 -4.36 4.50 -5.59
C CYS A 97 -4.20 2.96 -5.55
N ALA A 98 -3.36 2.39 -6.41
CA ALA A 98 -3.04 0.97 -6.43
C ALA A 98 -2.36 0.52 -5.13
N PHE A 99 -1.47 1.34 -4.55
CA PHE A 99 -0.81 1.05 -3.28
C PHE A 99 -1.84 0.98 -2.13
N ILE A 100 -2.73 1.97 -2.03
CA ILE A 100 -3.79 1.95 -1.00
C ILE A 100 -4.67 0.72 -1.20
N LYS A 101 -5.11 0.45 -2.44
CA LYS A 101 -5.92 -0.73 -2.74
C LYS A 101 -5.21 -2.04 -2.37
N LEU A 102 -3.91 -2.16 -2.65
CA LEU A 102 -3.09 -3.32 -2.29
C LEU A 102 -3.16 -3.62 -0.79
N THR A 103 -3.14 -2.57 0.04
CA THR A 103 -3.24 -2.73 1.51
C THR A 103 -4.59 -3.30 1.97
N LEU A 104 -5.62 -3.16 1.15
CA LEU A 104 -6.98 -3.60 1.44
C LEU A 104 -7.33 -4.94 0.78
N ASP A 105 -6.74 -5.25 -0.37
CA ASP A 105 -7.04 -6.44 -1.19
C ASP A 105 -6.98 -7.74 -0.38
N GLY A 106 -5.99 -7.88 0.52
CA GLY A 106 -5.86 -9.08 1.35
C GLY A 106 -7.10 -9.35 2.23
N TYR A 107 -7.76 -8.29 2.72
CA TYR A 107 -8.92 -8.42 3.60
C TYR A 107 -10.15 -9.02 2.92
N LEU A 108 -10.27 -8.97 1.59
CA LEU A 108 -11.38 -9.59 0.87
C LEU A 108 -11.43 -11.11 1.09
N LEU A 109 -10.26 -11.76 0.97
CA LEU A 109 -10.13 -13.19 1.18
C LEU A 109 -10.49 -13.58 2.61
N TYR A 110 -10.04 -12.78 3.58
CA TYR A 110 -10.40 -12.97 4.98
C TYR A 110 -11.91 -12.85 5.21
N LEU A 111 -12.53 -11.77 4.71
CA LEU A 111 -13.95 -11.50 4.92
C LEU A 111 -14.84 -12.61 4.34
N VAL A 112 -14.51 -13.13 3.15
CA VAL A 112 -15.27 -14.23 2.54
C VAL A 112 -15.11 -15.53 3.33
N ASP A 113 -13.92 -15.84 3.88
CA ASP A 113 -13.72 -17.05 4.68
C ASP A 113 -14.46 -17.03 6.03
N VAL A 114 -14.54 -15.86 6.68
CA VAL A 114 -15.14 -15.76 8.02
C VAL A 114 -16.63 -15.44 8.02
N LYS A 115 -17.24 -15.16 6.86
CA LYS A 115 -18.61 -14.67 6.73
C LYS A 115 -19.67 -15.57 7.38
N GLU A 116 -19.44 -16.89 7.38
CA GLU A 116 -20.36 -17.90 7.95
C GLU A 116 -19.90 -18.44 9.31
N LYS A 117 -18.65 -18.21 9.70
CA LYS A 117 -18.01 -19.03 10.72
C LYS A 117 -18.22 -18.48 12.13
N ARG A 118 -17.85 -17.23 12.44
CA ARG A 118 -17.96 -16.63 13.80
C ARG A 118 -17.90 -15.10 13.80
N SER A 119 -18.82 -14.44 14.50
CA SER A 119 -18.89 -12.97 14.62
C SER A 119 -17.61 -12.34 15.20
N VAL A 120 -16.94 -13.02 16.13
CA VAL A 120 -15.70 -12.53 16.77
C VAL A 120 -14.56 -12.38 15.76
N LEU A 121 -14.42 -13.33 14.83
CA LEU A 121 -13.37 -13.26 13.79
C LEU A 121 -13.65 -12.10 12.83
N LEU A 122 -14.90 -11.93 12.43
CA LEU A 122 -15.30 -10.79 11.59
C LEU A 122 -14.92 -9.45 12.25
N TRP A 123 -15.24 -9.27 13.54
CA TRP A 123 -14.88 -8.07 14.28
C TRP A 123 -13.37 -7.87 14.41
N LEU A 124 -12.62 -8.94 14.62
CA LEU A 124 -11.15 -8.88 14.71
C LEU A 124 -10.53 -8.42 13.38
N GLY A 125 -11.01 -8.96 12.25
CA GLY A 125 -10.55 -8.52 10.93
C GLY A 125 -10.87 -7.06 10.63
N LEU A 126 -12.10 -6.63 10.93
CA LEU A 126 -12.52 -5.23 10.76
C LEU A 126 -11.70 -4.29 11.67
N ALA A 127 -11.47 -4.67 12.92
CA ALA A 127 -10.64 -3.89 13.84
C ALA A 127 -9.19 -3.78 13.34
N SER A 128 -8.61 -4.89 12.86
CA SER A 128 -7.27 -4.89 12.28
C SER A 128 -7.20 -3.98 11.04
N LEU A 129 -8.21 -4.04 10.16
CA LEU A 129 -8.28 -3.20 8.97
C LEU A 129 -8.30 -1.72 9.33
N VAL A 130 -9.16 -1.32 10.27
CA VAL A 130 -9.29 0.06 10.76
C VAL A 130 -7.98 0.53 11.38
N LEU A 131 -7.34 -0.29 12.23
CA LEU A 131 -6.06 0.04 12.84
C LEU A 131 -4.96 0.24 11.80
N GLY A 132 -4.90 -0.59 10.75
CA GLY A 132 -3.94 -0.43 9.67
C GLY A 132 -4.16 0.84 8.84
N ILE A 133 -5.42 1.22 8.58
CA ILE A 133 -5.73 2.50 7.93
C ILE A 133 -5.30 3.69 8.79
N VAL A 134 -5.62 3.65 10.09
CA VAL A 134 -5.20 4.68 11.05
C VAL A 134 -3.68 4.77 11.10
N TYR A 135 -2.98 3.64 11.14
CA TYR A 135 -1.52 3.58 11.12
C TYR A 135 -0.95 4.18 9.82
N MET A 136 -1.51 3.88 8.65
CA MET A 136 -1.08 4.44 7.38
C MET A 136 -1.22 5.98 7.34
N LEU A 137 -2.37 6.51 7.75
CA LEU A 137 -2.60 7.96 7.84
C LEU A 137 -1.63 8.62 8.84
N TRP A 138 -1.40 7.96 9.96
CA TRP A 138 -0.50 8.44 10.99
C TRP A 138 0.97 8.42 10.52
N SER A 139 1.39 7.41 9.75
CA SER A 139 2.70 7.36 9.09
C SER A 139 2.92 8.50 8.10
N VAL A 140 1.88 8.91 7.35
CA VAL A 140 1.96 10.10 6.48
C VAL A 140 2.15 11.37 7.30
N ARG A 141 1.42 11.51 8.42
CA ARG A 141 1.59 12.65 9.33
C ARG A 141 3.00 12.70 9.93
N ARG A 142 3.53 11.55 10.37
CA ARG A 142 4.91 11.42 10.89
C ARG A 142 5.91 11.88 9.84
N ALA A 143 5.82 11.34 8.62
CA ALA A 143 6.71 11.71 7.54
C ALA A 143 6.69 13.21 7.23
N ARG A 144 5.50 13.85 7.28
CA ARG A 144 5.38 15.30 7.13
C ARG A 144 6.19 16.08 8.17
N ILE A 145 6.12 15.66 9.44
CA ILE A 145 6.84 16.29 10.55
C ILE A 145 8.35 16.14 10.33
N ASN A 146 8.81 14.92 10.02
CA ASN A 146 10.22 14.63 9.75
C ASN A 146 10.77 15.47 8.58
N ILE A 147 9.99 15.64 7.50
CA ILE A 147 10.38 16.52 6.39
C ILE A 147 10.50 17.98 6.86
N ALA A 148 9.53 18.46 7.65
CA ALA A 148 9.55 19.83 8.16
C ALA A 148 10.72 20.11 9.12
N GLU A 149 11.22 19.09 9.81
CA GLU A 149 12.41 19.13 10.68
C GLU A 149 13.73 19.06 9.88
N GLY A 150 13.68 18.79 8.57
CA GLY A 150 14.85 18.77 7.69
C GLY A 150 15.54 17.41 7.59
N GLU A 151 14.97 16.36 8.16
CA GLU A 151 15.54 15.01 8.17
C GLU A 151 15.50 14.29 6.81
N ALA A 152 14.71 14.82 5.88
CA ALA A 152 14.63 14.35 4.49
C ALA A 152 15.58 15.12 3.53
N ARG A 153 16.55 15.88 4.06
CA ARG A 153 17.69 16.42 3.30
C ARG A 153 18.72 15.33 3.01
N ARG A 154 19.60 15.55 2.01
CA ARG A 154 20.67 14.61 1.61
C ARG A 154 21.51 14.10 2.79
N GLU A 155 21.84 14.98 3.72
CA GLU A 155 22.63 14.70 4.93
C GLU A 155 21.81 14.11 6.09
N GLY A 156 20.47 14.17 6.04
CA GLY A 156 19.58 13.67 7.10
C GLY A 156 19.43 12.15 7.10
N GLN A 157 18.63 11.57 7.99
CA GLN A 157 18.47 10.10 8.08
C GLN A 157 17.50 9.50 7.04
N GLY A 158 16.72 10.33 6.33
CA GLY A 158 15.75 9.90 5.32
C GLY A 158 14.37 9.58 5.89
N LEU A 159 13.34 9.58 5.04
CA LEU A 159 11.93 9.61 5.47
C LEU A 159 11.51 8.43 6.38
N LEU A 160 12.02 7.23 6.09
CA LEU A 160 11.69 6.01 6.84
C LEU A 160 12.38 6.00 8.21
N TYR A 161 13.66 6.33 8.24
CA TYR A 161 14.55 6.18 9.40
C TYR A 161 14.70 7.43 10.27
N ALA A 162 14.21 8.58 9.81
CA ALA A 162 14.28 9.85 10.51
C ALA A 162 13.38 9.95 11.75
N GLY A 163 13.92 10.61 12.78
CA GLY A 163 13.21 11.04 13.99
C GLY A 163 13.69 10.36 15.29
N ASN A 164 13.65 11.10 16.38
CA ASN A 164 14.00 10.67 17.75
C ASN A 164 12.97 9.71 18.38
N PHE A 165 12.52 8.68 17.66
CA PHE A 165 11.32 7.95 18.05
C PHE A 165 11.44 6.44 17.82
N LYS A 166 12.44 5.82 18.48
CA LYS A 166 12.65 4.36 18.56
C LYS A 166 11.41 3.56 18.97
N ALA A 167 10.49 4.17 19.74
CA ALA A 167 9.26 3.53 20.19
C ALA A 167 8.26 3.20 19.06
N TRP A 168 8.31 3.91 17.93
CA TRP A 168 7.27 3.79 16.90
C TRP A 168 7.54 2.67 15.90
N THR A 169 8.79 2.25 15.74
CA THR A 169 9.14 1.00 15.06
C THR A 169 8.71 -0.21 15.87
N ILE A 170 8.59 -0.07 17.20
CA ILE A 170 8.18 -1.14 18.12
C ILE A 170 6.68 -1.41 18.03
N ILE A 171 5.84 -0.41 17.76
CA ILE A 171 4.36 -0.59 17.73
C ILE A 171 3.93 -1.64 16.67
N PRO A 172 4.41 -1.62 15.42
CA PRO A 172 4.17 -2.69 14.46
C PRO A 172 4.63 -4.06 14.95
N ILE A 173 5.81 -4.12 15.58
CA ILE A 173 6.38 -5.37 16.09
C ILE A 173 5.50 -5.94 17.21
N VAL A 174 5.10 -5.12 18.17
CA VAL A 174 4.21 -5.52 19.27
C VAL A 174 2.85 -5.97 18.75
N PHE A 175 2.29 -5.26 17.76
CA PHE A 175 1.03 -5.64 17.15
C PHE A 175 1.11 -6.99 16.42
N ILE A 176 2.19 -7.24 15.66
CA ILE A 176 2.42 -8.53 14.99
C ILE A 176 2.56 -9.66 16.01
N ILE A 177 3.30 -9.43 17.11
CA ILE A 177 3.44 -10.40 18.20
C ILE A 177 2.08 -10.69 18.87
N ALA A 178 1.29 -9.65 19.15
CA ALA A 178 -0.04 -9.81 19.74
C ALA A 178 -1.00 -10.59 18.83
N LEU A 179 -0.95 -10.33 17.51
CA LEU A 179 -1.70 -11.11 16.52
C LEU A 179 -1.24 -12.57 16.47
N PHE A 180 0.07 -12.82 16.57
CA PHE A 180 0.61 -14.18 16.60
C PHE A 180 0.14 -14.96 17.82
N ILE A 181 0.18 -14.33 19.01
CA ILE A 181 -0.34 -14.93 20.24
C ILE A 181 -1.84 -15.24 20.11
N THR A 182 -2.61 -14.29 19.55
CA THR A 182 -4.05 -14.48 19.30
C THR A 182 -4.29 -15.64 18.34
N ALA A 183 -3.48 -15.75 17.28
CA ALA A 183 -3.58 -16.83 16.30
C ALA A 183 -3.34 -18.21 16.93
N ILE A 184 -2.35 -18.31 17.82
CA ILE A 184 -2.07 -19.52 18.60
C ILE A 184 -3.27 -19.89 19.48
N ILE A 185 -3.78 -18.95 20.28
CA ILE A 185 -4.92 -19.19 21.18
C ILE A 185 -6.13 -19.67 20.38
N PHE A 186 -6.43 -19.04 19.25
CA PHE A 186 -7.60 -19.38 18.43
C PHE A 186 -7.45 -20.73 17.74
N THR A 187 -6.22 -21.10 17.34
CA THR A 187 -5.92 -22.44 16.80
C THR A 187 -6.17 -23.51 17.86
N PHE A 188 -5.70 -23.33 19.09
CA PHE A 188 -5.89 -24.30 20.18
C PHE A 188 -7.33 -24.37 20.70
N THR A 189 -8.11 -23.29 20.54
CA THR A 189 -9.52 -23.25 20.96
C THR A 189 -10.50 -23.66 19.85
N GLY A 190 -10.01 -24.03 18.65
CA GLY A 190 -10.84 -24.46 17.52
C GLY A 190 -11.67 -23.33 16.89
N ILE A 191 -11.27 -22.07 17.11
CA ILE A 191 -11.98 -20.87 16.64
C ILE A 191 -11.45 -20.47 15.25
N GLY A 192 -11.72 -21.30 14.24
CA GLY A 192 -11.58 -20.96 12.81
C GLY A 192 -10.18 -20.58 12.30
N ASN A 193 -10.10 -20.16 11.03
CA ASN A 193 -8.85 -19.93 10.31
C ASN A 193 -8.37 -18.47 10.40
N ILE A 194 -7.79 -18.12 11.55
CA ILE A 194 -7.16 -16.80 11.77
C ILE A 194 -5.85 -16.58 11.00
N TRP A 195 -5.30 -17.63 10.38
CA TRP A 195 -4.00 -17.58 9.70
C TRP A 195 -3.98 -16.60 8.53
N PHE A 196 -5.10 -16.40 7.83
CA PHE A 196 -5.19 -15.37 6.79
C PHE A 196 -4.98 -13.97 7.37
N LEU A 197 -5.58 -13.65 8.51
CA LEU A 197 -5.38 -12.35 9.17
C LEU A 197 -3.93 -12.15 9.58
N PHE A 198 -3.26 -13.22 10.02
CA PHE A 198 -1.84 -13.20 10.35
C PHE A 198 -0.94 -12.93 9.13
N LEU A 199 -1.37 -13.28 7.92
CA LEU A 199 -0.64 -12.93 6.69
C LEU A 199 -0.93 -11.50 6.23
N ILE A 200 -2.20 -11.08 6.30
CA ILE A 200 -2.66 -9.81 5.74
C ILE A 200 -2.26 -8.62 6.61
N ALA A 201 -2.46 -8.73 7.93
CA ALA A 201 -2.28 -7.59 8.83
C ALA A 201 -0.82 -7.11 8.90
N PRO A 202 0.22 -7.97 9.04
CA PRO A 202 1.61 -7.52 8.99
C PRO A 202 1.95 -6.86 7.65
N LEU A 203 1.44 -7.41 6.54
CA LEU A 203 1.65 -6.83 5.21
C LEU A 203 1.05 -5.42 5.13
N GLN A 204 -0.18 -5.21 5.62
CA GLN A 204 -0.82 -3.88 5.66
C GLN A 204 0.04 -2.88 6.46
N TRP A 205 0.62 -3.31 7.57
CA TRP A 205 1.45 -2.45 8.42
C TRP A 205 2.80 -2.10 7.77
N ILE A 206 3.46 -3.07 7.15
CA ILE A 206 4.70 -2.81 6.37
C ILE A 206 4.41 -1.83 5.24
N LEU A 207 3.33 -2.05 4.48
CA LEU A 207 2.91 -1.16 3.42
C LEU A 207 2.55 0.23 3.95
N GLY A 208 1.83 0.32 5.06
CA GLY A 208 1.48 1.60 5.70
C GLY A 208 2.70 2.39 6.18
N TYR A 209 3.80 1.71 6.55
CA TYR A 209 5.05 2.35 6.92
C TYR A 209 5.81 2.92 5.70
N VAL A 210 5.75 2.23 4.56
CA VAL A 210 6.41 2.63 3.30
C VAL A 210 5.58 3.67 2.51
N TYR A 211 4.25 3.65 2.67
CA TYR A 211 3.31 4.51 1.93
C TYR A 211 3.66 6.01 1.87
N PRO A 212 4.18 6.65 2.94
CA PRO A 212 4.49 8.08 2.88
C PRO A 212 5.48 8.44 1.76
N GLU A 213 6.40 7.55 1.39
CA GLU A 213 7.32 7.81 0.27
C GLU A 213 6.57 7.97 -1.05
N TYR A 214 5.63 7.06 -1.33
CA TYR A 214 4.79 7.09 -2.53
C TYR A 214 3.89 8.34 -2.54
N TYR A 215 3.31 8.68 -1.39
CA TYR A 215 2.45 9.85 -1.24
C TYR A 215 3.21 11.15 -1.50
N PHE A 216 4.32 11.37 -0.80
CA PHE A 216 5.10 12.60 -0.95
C PHE A 216 5.74 12.70 -2.33
N PHE A 217 6.14 11.59 -2.93
CA PHE A 217 6.70 11.62 -4.27
C PHE A 217 5.68 12.02 -5.33
N ALA A 218 4.44 11.52 -5.25
CA ALA A 218 3.36 11.96 -6.13
C ALA A 218 3.03 13.44 -5.93
N TYR A 219 3.01 13.90 -4.67
CA TYR A 219 2.87 15.32 -4.36
C TYR A 219 3.99 16.16 -4.99
N CYS A 220 5.25 15.73 -4.87
CA CYS A 220 6.39 16.43 -5.44
C CYS A 220 6.32 16.51 -6.97
N LYS A 221 5.91 15.45 -7.67
CA LYS A 221 5.75 15.47 -9.14
C LYS A 221 4.66 16.42 -9.63
N TRP A 222 3.68 16.70 -8.79
CA TRP A 222 2.62 17.67 -9.06
C TRP A 222 3.06 19.10 -8.82
N VAL A 223 3.78 19.35 -7.72
CA VAL A 223 4.15 20.71 -7.29
C VAL A 223 5.47 21.19 -7.89
N HIS A 224 6.46 20.31 -8.02
CA HIS A 224 7.84 20.64 -8.40
C HIS A 224 8.23 19.99 -9.74
N PRO A 225 8.47 20.78 -10.81
CA PRO A 225 8.92 20.26 -12.10
C PRO A 225 10.24 19.49 -12.02
N SER A 226 11.10 19.80 -11.06
CA SER A 226 12.39 19.12 -10.83
C SER A 226 12.26 17.63 -10.51
N PHE A 227 11.08 17.18 -10.06
CA PHE A 227 10.77 15.78 -9.78
C PHE A 227 10.26 15.01 -11.02
N ILE A 228 10.09 15.69 -12.16
CA ILE A 228 9.77 15.07 -13.43
C ILE A 228 11.06 14.51 -14.04
N PHE A 229 11.03 13.25 -14.44
CA PHE A 229 12.18 12.58 -15.03
C PHE A 229 12.27 12.92 -16.51
N GLU A 230 13.43 13.38 -16.96
CA GLU A 230 13.74 13.40 -18.38
C GLU A 230 14.03 11.97 -18.86
N ARG A 231 13.59 11.66 -20.08
CA ARG A 231 13.87 10.37 -20.69
C ARG A 231 15.39 10.26 -20.90
N PRO A 232 16.05 9.17 -20.48
CA PRO A 232 17.42 8.91 -20.92
C PRO A 232 17.41 8.84 -22.44
N GLN A 233 18.14 9.73 -23.11
CA GLN A 233 18.28 9.66 -24.56
C GLN A 233 18.86 8.28 -24.89
N ALA A 234 18.15 7.50 -25.70
CA ALA A 234 18.65 6.21 -26.16
C ALA A 234 20.01 6.49 -26.79
N ARG A 235 21.09 5.97 -26.19
CA ARG A 235 22.42 5.98 -26.81
C ARG A 235 22.22 5.38 -28.20
N LYS A 236 22.32 6.22 -29.24
CA LYS A 236 22.47 5.74 -30.61
C LYS A 236 23.68 4.83 -30.56
N LYS A 237 23.47 3.52 -30.64
CA LYS A 237 24.54 2.58 -30.96
C LYS A 237 25.03 3.01 -32.35
N GLY A 238 26.17 3.68 -32.38
CA GLY A 238 26.93 3.91 -33.61
C GLY A 238 27.49 2.60 -34.13
#